data_AF-A0A930Q0W6-F1
#
_entry.id   AF-A0A930Q0W6-F1
#
_cell.length_a   1.000
_cell.length_b   1.000
_cell.length_c   1.000
_cell.angle_alpha   90.00
_cell.angle_beta   90.00
_cell.angle_gamma   90.00
#
_symmetry.space_group_name_H-M   'P 1'
#
loop_
_entity.id
_entity.type
_entity.pdbx_description
1 polymer ?
#
loop_
_entity_poly.entity_id
_entity_poly.type
_entity_poly.pdbx_seq_one_letter_code
_entity_poly.pdbx_strand_id
1 'polypeptide(L)'
;GYPKHFQMQVWNADYRWHWVDAVVREMRDSPFDGVMADNDVENDYYGLDLPIQGVESMTKIREHLDFLVAYAGIELNKIGKILVPNIAESRLRYGKWERHSAYGGGFEEVWLGWGPNDYLSSPYAVMQGREIANGSAGDVNLGATFAGLGGRSAASQKKVTILRTPLSDRKAPITGTDENFLYGLAGFWVFGGGAFTGISATHHDAYDEIPHAPELSYDLGDPVGGIIAQKTAQTRAFTRGWAALNTGSKDVTVTVPSHLVDAANRPVPSSFTLRAHQGVVYRRKA
;
A
#
# COMPACT_ATOMS: atom_id res chain seq x y z
N GLY A 1 20.70 -2.30 -10.17
CA GLY A 1 21.13 -2.49 -8.77
C GLY A 1 21.77 -1.22 -8.24
N TYR A 2 21.73 -0.99 -6.94
CA TYR A 2 22.29 0.20 -6.30
C TYR A 2 23.77 0.02 -5.97
N PRO A 3 24.65 1.02 -6.22
CA PRO A 3 26.06 0.91 -5.85
C PRO A 3 26.22 0.56 -4.37
N LYS A 4 27.12 -0.40 -4.07
CA LYS A 4 27.38 -0.94 -2.72
C LYS A 4 26.26 -1.79 -2.10
N HIS A 5 25.19 -2.08 -2.85
CA HIS A 5 24.17 -3.03 -2.43
C HIS A 5 24.45 -4.39 -3.09
N PHE A 6 24.52 -5.43 -2.27
CA PHE A 6 24.74 -6.80 -2.72
C PHE A 6 23.50 -7.63 -2.41
N GLN A 7 23.04 -8.39 -3.41
CA GLN A 7 21.93 -9.31 -3.21
C GLN A 7 22.41 -10.50 -2.39
N MET A 8 21.70 -10.79 -1.31
CA MET A 8 22.06 -11.87 -0.41
C MET A 8 21.48 -13.20 -0.91
N GLN A 9 22.17 -14.30 -0.62
CA GLN A 9 21.72 -15.64 -1.01
C GLN A 9 20.56 -16.08 -0.13
N VAL A 10 19.34 -15.57 -0.37
CA VAL A 10 18.16 -15.89 0.43
C VAL A 10 17.83 -17.39 0.39
N TRP A 11 18.32 -18.14 -0.59
CA TRP A 11 18.21 -19.61 -0.65
C TRP A 11 19.14 -20.36 0.34
N ASN A 12 20.15 -19.71 0.89
CA ASN A 12 20.99 -20.28 1.95
C ASN A 12 20.22 -20.26 3.30
N ALA A 13 20.04 -21.44 3.89
CA ALA A 13 19.31 -21.60 5.16
C ALA A 13 20.00 -20.92 6.35
N ASP A 14 21.34 -21.00 6.43
CA ASP A 14 22.11 -20.38 7.49
C ASP A 14 22.00 -18.85 7.41
N TYR A 15 22.05 -18.30 6.20
CA TYR A 15 21.79 -16.88 5.99
C TYR A 15 20.39 -16.48 6.49
N ARG A 16 19.34 -17.23 6.11
CA ARG A 16 17.96 -16.88 6.51
C ARG A 16 17.80 -16.86 8.02
N TRP A 17 18.28 -17.89 8.71
CA TRP A 17 18.18 -17.95 10.16
C TRP A 17 19.03 -16.91 10.87
N HIS A 18 20.25 -16.66 10.37
CA HIS A 18 21.10 -15.60 10.90
C HIS A 18 20.45 -14.22 10.75
N TRP A 19 19.83 -13.94 9.61
CA TRP A 19 19.13 -12.69 9.37
C TRP A 19 17.94 -12.52 10.32
N VAL A 20 17.09 -13.54 10.47
CA VAL A 20 15.95 -13.52 11.41
C VAL A 20 16.43 -13.27 12.85
N ASP A 21 17.44 -14.01 13.31
CA ASP A 21 18.00 -13.83 14.67
C ASP A 21 18.56 -12.42 14.88
N ALA A 22 19.34 -11.92 13.92
CA ALA A 22 19.94 -10.59 14.01
C ALA A 22 18.88 -9.49 14.12
N VAL A 23 17.84 -9.53 13.28
CA VAL A 23 16.73 -8.55 13.30
C VAL A 23 15.98 -8.61 14.63
N VAL A 24 15.63 -9.80 15.10
CA VAL A 24 14.88 -9.97 16.36
C VAL A 24 15.71 -9.50 17.56
N ARG A 25 17.01 -9.80 17.57
CA ARG A 25 17.93 -9.36 18.63
C ARG A 25 18.08 -7.85 18.64
N GLU A 26 18.23 -7.21 17.49
CA GLU A 26 18.30 -5.75 17.38
C GLU A 26 17.00 -5.07 17.83
N MET A 27 15.86 -5.64 17.47
CA MET A 27 14.55 -5.05 17.76
C MET A 27 14.07 -5.25 19.21
N ARG A 28 14.62 -6.22 19.96
CA ARG A 28 14.15 -6.58 21.30
C ARG A 28 14.14 -5.39 22.27
N ASP A 29 15.22 -4.63 22.32
CA ASP A 29 15.38 -3.47 23.21
C ASP A 29 15.30 -2.14 22.44
N SER A 30 14.88 -2.21 21.18
CA SER A 30 14.72 -1.04 20.30
C SER A 30 13.48 -0.23 20.70
N PRO A 31 13.55 1.11 20.64
CA PRO A 31 12.38 1.97 20.83
C PRO A 31 11.38 1.90 19.66
N PHE A 32 11.78 1.35 18.50
CA PHE A 32 10.91 1.23 17.34
C PHE A 32 9.85 0.14 17.56
N ASP A 33 8.62 0.38 17.10
CA ASP A 33 7.50 -0.57 17.21
C ASP A 33 7.61 -1.77 16.26
N GLY A 34 8.52 -1.73 15.28
CA GLY A 34 8.63 -2.77 14.29
C GLY A 34 9.67 -2.49 13.22
N VAL A 35 9.63 -3.31 12.16
CA VAL A 35 10.56 -3.28 11.04
C VAL A 35 9.79 -3.04 9.74
N MET A 36 10.25 -2.06 8.96
CA MET A 36 9.89 -1.92 7.55
C MET A 36 10.93 -2.68 6.73
N ALA A 37 10.55 -3.80 6.11
CA ALA A 37 11.48 -4.69 5.41
C ALA A 37 11.35 -4.54 3.89
N ASP A 38 12.39 -4.06 3.24
CA ASP A 38 12.40 -3.86 1.78
C ASP A 38 12.78 -5.15 1.02
N ASN A 39 12.52 -5.17 -0.29
CA ASN A 39 12.90 -6.24 -1.24
C ASN A 39 12.15 -7.58 -1.14
N ASP A 40 10.87 -7.60 -0.78
CA ASP A 40 9.99 -8.76 -1.03
C ASP A 40 9.55 -8.83 -2.50
N VAL A 41 10.51 -9.06 -3.39
CA VAL A 41 10.33 -8.97 -4.84
C VAL A 41 9.55 -10.14 -5.45
N GLU A 42 8.73 -9.85 -6.46
CA GLU A 42 7.95 -10.87 -7.17
C GLU A 42 8.57 -11.31 -8.51
N ASN A 43 9.22 -10.38 -9.22
CA ASN A 43 9.94 -10.59 -10.48
C ASN A 43 11.44 -10.36 -10.28
N ASP A 44 12.24 -10.63 -11.30
CA ASP A 44 13.67 -10.35 -11.31
C ASP A 44 13.95 -8.85 -11.45
N TYR A 45 13.61 -8.10 -10.39
CA TYR A 45 13.72 -6.66 -10.32
C TYR A 45 15.18 -6.17 -10.49
N TYR A 46 16.13 -7.02 -10.10
CA TYR A 46 17.54 -6.68 -10.09
C TYR A 46 18.33 -7.21 -11.29
N GLY A 47 17.68 -7.95 -12.20
CA GLY A 47 18.34 -8.54 -13.37
C GLY A 47 19.44 -9.52 -12.95
N LEU A 48 19.09 -10.48 -12.08
CA LEU A 48 19.99 -11.53 -11.59
C LEU A 48 20.38 -12.52 -12.67
N ASP A 49 19.67 -12.55 -13.81
CA ASP A 49 19.94 -13.41 -14.96
C ASP A 49 20.04 -14.90 -14.56
N LEU A 50 19.01 -15.37 -13.85
CA LEU A 50 18.93 -16.74 -13.35
C LEU A 50 19.02 -17.78 -14.49
N PRO A 51 19.63 -18.95 -14.23
CA PRO A 51 20.07 -19.46 -12.92
C PRO A 51 21.42 -18.88 -12.47
N ILE A 52 21.59 -18.74 -11.15
CA ILE A 52 22.88 -18.44 -10.52
C ILE A 52 23.24 -19.55 -9.52
N GLN A 53 24.44 -19.50 -8.94
CA GLN A 53 24.90 -20.56 -8.04
C GLN A 53 23.92 -20.78 -6.86
N GLY A 54 23.31 -21.97 -6.83
CA GLY A 54 22.43 -22.41 -5.74
C GLY A 54 20.95 -22.04 -5.88
N VAL A 55 20.54 -21.35 -6.97
CA VAL A 55 19.12 -21.06 -7.22
C VAL A 55 18.82 -20.98 -8.71
N GLU A 56 17.76 -21.68 -9.13
CA GLU A 56 17.42 -21.86 -10.54
C GLU A 56 16.41 -20.85 -11.09
N SER A 57 15.61 -20.20 -10.24
CA SER A 57 14.49 -19.38 -10.69
C SER A 57 13.98 -18.38 -9.66
N MET A 58 13.28 -17.34 -10.14
CA MET A 58 12.58 -16.39 -9.26
C MET A 58 11.52 -17.07 -8.41
N THR A 59 10.94 -18.18 -8.87
CA THR A 59 10.01 -18.98 -8.05
C THR A 59 10.69 -19.49 -6.79
N LYS A 60 11.93 -19.99 -6.87
CA LYS A 60 12.69 -20.40 -5.69
C LYS A 60 13.10 -19.24 -4.81
N ILE A 61 13.52 -18.12 -5.40
CA ILE A 61 13.79 -16.90 -4.62
C ILE A 61 12.55 -16.50 -3.80
N ARG A 62 11.36 -16.48 -4.42
CA ARG A 62 10.10 -16.18 -3.74
C ARG A 62 9.77 -17.17 -2.61
N GLU A 63 9.94 -18.48 -2.81
CA GLU A 63 9.75 -19.46 -1.73
C GLU A 63 10.62 -19.14 -0.50
N HIS A 64 11.83 -18.62 -0.73
CA HIS A 64 12.75 -18.24 0.35
C HIS A 64 12.48 -16.86 0.96
N LEU A 65 11.93 -15.91 0.18
CA LEU A 65 11.42 -14.64 0.70
C LEU A 65 10.16 -14.85 1.53
N ASP A 66 9.25 -15.72 1.09
CA ASP A 66 8.05 -16.14 1.86
C ASP A 66 8.47 -16.68 3.24
N PHE A 67 9.56 -17.46 3.31
CA PHE A 67 10.15 -17.88 4.59
C PHE A 67 10.62 -16.69 5.43
N LEU A 68 11.42 -15.78 4.86
CA LEU A 68 12.00 -14.66 5.61
C LEU A 68 10.90 -13.76 6.21
N VAL A 69 9.90 -13.41 5.40
CA VAL A 69 8.75 -12.61 5.84
C VAL A 69 7.99 -13.33 6.95
N ALA A 70 7.66 -14.62 6.74
CA ALA A 70 6.88 -15.37 7.72
C ALA A 70 7.62 -15.52 9.06
N TYR A 71 8.87 -15.97 9.04
CA TYR A 71 9.59 -16.27 10.28
C TYR A 71 10.05 -15.01 11.02
N ALA A 72 10.50 -13.96 10.32
CA ALA A 72 10.78 -12.70 11.00
C ALA A 72 9.52 -12.08 11.58
N GLY A 73 8.39 -12.12 10.85
CA GLY A 73 7.11 -11.63 11.35
C GLY A 73 6.66 -12.36 12.61
N ILE A 74 6.71 -13.70 12.61
CA ILE A 74 6.38 -14.52 13.78
C ILE A 74 7.27 -14.17 14.98
N GLU A 75 8.59 -14.10 14.80
CA GLU A 75 9.51 -13.84 15.90
C GLU A 75 9.43 -12.39 16.42
N LEU A 76 9.24 -11.41 15.54
CA LEU A 76 8.99 -10.02 15.92
C LEU A 76 7.68 -9.89 16.70
N ASN A 77 6.60 -10.51 16.23
CA ASN A 77 5.32 -10.45 16.94
C ASN A 77 5.43 -11.06 18.34
N LYS A 78 6.19 -12.14 18.55
CA LYS A 78 6.44 -12.72 19.89
C LYS A 78 7.08 -11.74 20.87
N ILE A 79 7.90 -10.81 20.40
CA ILE A 79 8.55 -9.77 21.22
C ILE A 79 7.81 -8.43 21.21
N GLY A 80 6.58 -8.41 20.70
CA GLY A 80 5.75 -7.21 20.71
C GLY A 80 6.01 -6.23 19.58
N LYS A 81 6.66 -6.67 18.49
CA LYS A 81 7.05 -5.83 17.35
C LYS A 81 6.31 -6.25 16.09
N ILE A 82 6.03 -5.31 15.20
CA ILE A 82 5.39 -5.57 13.90
C ILE A 82 6.41 -5.73 12.76
N LEU A 83 6.03 -6.44 11.71
CA LEU A 83 6.75 -6.47 10.43
C LEU A 83 5.85 -5.89 9.33
N VAL A 84 6.40 -4.94 8.57
CA VAL A 84 5.75 -4.33 7.41
C VAL A 84 6.68 -4.54 6.20
N PRO A 85 6.49 -5.57 5.37
CA PRO A 85 7.30 -5.75 4.17
C PRO A 85 6.88 -4.80 3.03
N ASN A 86 7.83 -4.38 2.20
CA ASN A 86 7.57 -3.85 0.86
C ASN A 86 7.15 -5.01 -0.04
N ILE A 87 5.85 -5.32 -0.03
CA ILE A 87 5.31 -6.50 -0.71
C ILE A 87 5.45 -6.40 -2.22
N ALA A 88 5.46 -5.16 -2.75
CA ALA A 88 5.61 -4.77 -4.15
C ALA A 88 5.06 -5.76 -5.19
N GLU A 89 4.14 -5.31 -6.04
CA GLU A 89 3.56 -6.15 -7.10
C GLU A 89 2.63 -7.27 -6.60
N SER A 90 1.96 -7.05 -5.46
CA SER A 90 1.08 -8.04 -4.83
C SER A 90 0.04 -8.68 -5.76
N ARG A 91 -0.44 -7.94 -6.76
CA ARG A 91 -1.41 -8.40 -7.78
C ARG A 91 -0.91 -9.56 -8.66
N LEU A 92 0.39 -9.81 -8.73
CA LEU A 92 0.95 -10.86 -9.60
C LEU A 92 0.83 -12.26 -8.98
N ARG A 93 0.59 -12.35 -7.66
CA ARG A 93 0.46 -13.61 -6.94
C ARG A 93 -0.67 -13.55 -5.92
N TYR A 94 -1.79 -14.18 -6.27
CA TYR A 94 -3.00 -14.20 -5.44
C TYR A 94 -2.71 -14.60 -3.98
N GLY A 95 -3.25 -13.82 -3.04
CA GLY A 95 -3.07 -14.00 -1.60
C GLY A 95 -1.68 -13.63 -1.07
N LYS A 96 -0.73 -13.16 -1.89
CA LYS A 96 0.59 -12.68 -1.40
C LYS A 96 0.40 -11.58 -0.37
N TRP A 97 -0.47 -10.60 -0.66
CA TRP A 97 -0.72 -9.50 0.25
C TRP A 97 -1.22 -9.97 1.61
N GLU A 98 -2.27 -10.80 1.64
CA GLU A 98 -2.82 -11.33 2.88
C GLU A 98 -1.77 -12.10 3.70
N ARG A 99 -1.00 -12.98 3.06
CA ARG A 99 0.04 -13.77 3.74
C ARG A 99 1.15 -12.89 4.32
N HIS A 100 1.65 -11.93 3.54
CA HIS A 100 2.83 -11.16 3.92
C HIS A 100 2.48 -10.00 4.86
N SER A 101 1.26 -9.47 4.78
CA SER A 101 0.77 -8.43 5.69
C SER A 101 0.27 -8.92 7.05
N ALA A 102 0.22 -10.24 7.26
CA ALA A 102 -0.33 -10.85 8.47
C ALA A 102 0.41 -10.44 9.76
N TYR A 103 1.65 -9.98 9.66
CA TYR A 103 2.57 -9.75 10.79
C TYR A 103 2.67 -8.29 11.25
N GLY A 104 1.89 -7.39 10.66
CA GLY A 104 2.02 -5.97 10.95
C GLY A 104 1.43 -5.03 9.91
N GLY A 105 1.08 -5.54 8.73
CA GLY A 105 0.64 -4.77 7.59
C GLY A 105 1.63 -4.85 6.44
N GLY A 106 1.54 -3.96 5.46
CA GLY A 106 2.35 -4.03 4.25
C GLY A 106 2.51 -2.67 3.58
N PHE A 107 3.56 -2.57 2.77
CA PHE A 107 3.82 -1.44 1.90
C PHE A 107 3.68 -1.85 0.43
N GLU A 108 2.97 -1.03 -0.35
CA GLU A 108 2.87 -1.17 -1.80
C GLU A 108 3.54 0.03 -2.47
N GLU A 109 4.73 -0.19 -3.03
CA GLU A 109 5.55 0.84 -3.67
C GLU A 109 4.99 1.32 -5.02
N VAL A 110 4.20 0.45 -5.68
CA VAL A 110 3.68 0.65 -7.04
C VAL A 110 2.15 0.71 -7.03
N TRP A 111 1.60 1.53 -6.14
CA TRP A 111 0.16 1.68 -6.00
C TRP A 111 -0.46 2.26 -7.27
N LEU A 112 -1.27 1.45 -7.96
CA LEU A 112 -1.98 1.72 -9.22
C LEU A 112 -1.09 2.01 -10.46
N GLY A 113 0.23 1.94 -10.34
CA GLY A 113 1.16 2.10 -11.45
C GLY A 113 2.62 1.96 -11.04
N TRP A 114 3.46 1.57 -11.99
CA TRP A 114 4.91 1.42 -11.83
C TRP A 114 5.64 2.76 -11.92
N GLY A 115 5.19 3.64 -12.81
CA GLY A 115 5.83 4.91 -13.10
C GLY A 115 4.84 6.03 -13.39
N PRO A 116 5.33 7.26 -13.63
CA PRO A 116 4.50 8.44 -13.87
C PRO A 116 3.42 8.25 -14.94
N ASN A 117 3.70 7.42 -15.96
CA ASN A 117 2.83 7.15 -17.10
C ASN A 117 2.60 5.65 -17.33
N ASP A 118 3.04 4.79 -16.41
CA ASP A 118 2.94 3.33 -16.53
C ASP A 118 1.91 2.81 -15.52
N TYR A 119 0.63 2.95 -15.89
CA TYR A 119 -0.49 2.57 -15.05
C TYR A 119 -0.79 1.08 -15.17
N LEU A 120 -1.26 0.52 -14.07
CA LEU A 120 -1.87 -0.81 -14.11
C LEU A 120 -3.12 -0.80 -14.99
N SER A 121 -3.30 -1.86 -15.78
CA SER A 121 -4.57 -2.05 -16.48
C SER A 121 -5.71 -2.18 -15.49
N SER A 122 -6.93 -1.81 -15.90
CA SER A 122 -8.09 -1.78 -15.01
C SER A 122 -8.32 -3.07 -14.21
N PRO A 123 -8.21 -4.28 -14.77
CA PRO A 123 -8.34 -5.51 -13.99
C PRO A 123 -7.27 -5.64 -12.89
N TYR A 124 -6.02 -5.29 -13.19
CA TYR A 124 -4.91 -5.36 -12.25
C TYR A 124 -4.99 -4.30 -11.15
N ALA A 125 -5.38 -3.07 -11.47
CA ALA A 125 -5.61 -2.02 -10.49
C ALA A 125 -6.73 -2.39 -9.50
N VAL A 126 -7.85 -2.93 -10.00
CA VAL A 126 -8.98 -3.38 -9.16
C VAL A 126 -8.59 -4.58 -8.31
N MET A 127 -7.83 -5.53 -8.87
CA MET A 127 -7.33 -6.69 -8.13
C MET A 127 -6.39 -6.25 -7.01
N GLN A 128 -5.40 -5.39 -7.30
CA GLN A 128 -4.47 -4.84 -6.31
C GLN A 128 -5.24 -4.20 -5.15
N GLY A 129 -6.18 -3.29 -5.44
CA GLY A 129 -6.96 -2.62 -4.40
C GLY A 129 -7.78 -3.56 -3.52
N ARG A 130 -8.35 -4.63 -4.10
CA ARG A 130 -9.12 -5.63 -3.34
C ARG A 130 -8.25 -6.52 -2.47
N GLU A 131 -7.12 -7.00 -2.98
CA GLU A 131 -6.16 -7.81 -2.22
C GLU A 131 -5.62 -7.02 -1.02
N ILE A 132 -5.25 -5.75 -1.26
CA ILE A 132 -4.78 -4.86 -0.21
C ILE A 132 -5.87 -4.66 0.85
N ALA A 133 -7.09 -4.27 0.44
CA ALA A 133 -8.21 -4.07 1.35
C ALA A 133 -8.51 -5.31 2.22
N ASN A 134 -8.45 -6.50 1.64
CA ASN A 134 -8.68 -7.75 2.37
C ASN A 134 -7.57 -7.99 3.42
N GLY A 135 -6.30 -7.87 3.05
CA GLY A 135 -5.20 -8.15 3.99
C GLY A 135 -4.99 -7.06 5.05
N SER A 136 -5.40 -5.82 4.77
CA SER A 136 -5.37 -4.71 5.74
C SER A 136 -6.43 -4.85 6.84
N ALA A 137 -7.42 -5.72 6.68
CA ALA A 137 -8.45 -5.94 7.68
C ALA A 137 -7.90 -6.65 8.93
N GLY A 138 -8.54 -6.35 10.06
CA GLY A 138 -8.26 -6.96 11.37
C GLY A 138 -7.05 -6.37 12.09
N ASP A 139 -6.65 -7.09 13.14
CA ASP A 139 -5.53 -6.72 14.01
C ASP A 139 -4.41 -7.76 13.88
N VAL A 140 -3.18 -7.36 14.19
CA VAL A 140 -2.07 -8.27 14.45
C VAL A 140 -2.01 -8.55 15.95
N ASN A 141 -1.83 -9.83 16.30
CA ASN A 141 -1.65 -10.26 17.69
C ASN A 141 -0.18 -10.24 18.07
N LEU A 142 0.14 -9.56 19.15
CA LEU A 142 1.49 -9.39 19.65
C LEU A 142 1.67 -10.13 20.97
N GLY A 143 2.82 -10.79 21.09
CA GLY A 143 3.28 -11.41 22.32
C GLY A 143 3.38 -10.38 23.45
N ALA A 144 3.23 -10.85 24.69
CA ALA A 144 3.23 -9.97 25.84
C ALA A 144 4.58 -9.25 25.99
N THR A 145 4.55 -7.92 25.92
CA THR A 145 5.66 -7.07 26.35
C THR A 145 5.57 -6.85 27.86
N PHE A 146 6.72 -6.72 28.53
CA PHE A 146 6.74 -6.26 29.92
C PHE A 146 6.40 -4.77 29.96
N ALA A 147 5.12 -4.45 30.11
CA ALA A 147 4.75 -3.15 30.67
C ALA A 147 5.20 -3.15 32.14
N GLY A 148 6.07 -2.20 32.52
CA GLY A 148 6.67 -2.14 33.86
C GLY A 148 5.66 -2.42 35.00
N LEU A 149 6.10 -3.15 36.03
CA LEU A 149 5.38 -3.54 37.26
C LEU A 149 3.93 -4.06 37.15
N GLY A 150 3.36 -4.22 35.94
CA GLY A 150 1.92 -4.38 35.72
C GLY A 150 1.45 -5.67 35.02
N GLY A 151 2.34 -6.65 34.81
CA GLY A 151 1.98 -7.97 34.27
C GLY A 151 2.04 -8.11 32.74
N ARG A 152 1.88 -9.34 32.25
CA ARG A 152 1.89 -9.70 30.82
C ARG A 152 0.51 -9.47 30.21
N SER A 153 0.36 -8.51 29.29
CA SER A 153 -0.82 -8.43 28.42
C SER A 153 -0.42 -8.72 26.98
N ALA A 154 -1.06 -9.70 26.34
CA ALA A 154 -1.06 -9.79 24.88
C ALA A 154 -1.69 -8.50 24.34
N ALA A 155 -1.00 -7.83 23.42
CA ALA A 155 -1.49 -6.62 22.78
C ALA A 155 -1.97 -6.96 21.37
N SER A 156 -3.05 -6.33 20.91
CA SER A 156 -3.37 -6.30 19.48
C SER A 156 -3.11 -4.91 18.92
N GLN A 157 -2.69 -4.83 17.66
CA GLN A 157 -2.50 -3.57 16.95
C GLN A 157 -3.16 -3.62 15.59
N LYS A 158 -3.57 -2.45 15.07
CA LYS A 158 -4.04 -2.35 13.69
C LYS A 158 -2.87 -2.60 12.74
N LYS A 159 -3.14 -3.31 11.63
CA LYS A 159 -2.17 -3.48 10.56
C LYS A 159 -1.88 -2.12 9.90
N VAL A 160 -0.60 -1.87 9.63
CA VAL A 160 -0.10 -0.67 8.97
C VAL A 160 -0.07 -0.88 7.46
N THR A 161 -0.95 -0.19 6.74
CA THR A 161 -0.97 -0.24 5.27
C THR A 161 -0.49 1.07 4.69
N ILE A 162 0.66 1.02 4.01
CA ILE A 162 1.30 2.19 3.42
C ILE A 162 1.30 2.03 1.91
N LEU A 163 0.85 3.05 1.19
CA LEU A 163 0.80 3.05 -0.26
C LEU A 163 1.71 4.16 -0.79
N ARG A 164 2.47 3.87 -1.84
CA ARG A 164 3.19 4.90 -2.59
C ARG A 164 2.75 4.86 -4.04
N THR A 165 2.37 6.02 -4.55
CA THR A 165 2.09 6.21 -5.97
C THR A 165 3.26 6.92 -6.65
N PRO A 166 3.64 6.58 -7.89
CA PRO A 166 4.63 7.35 -8.63
C PRO A 166 4.11 8.74 -8.98
N LEU A 167 4.86 9.79 -8.63
CA LEU A 167 4.57 11.17 -9.04
C LEU A 167 4.57 11.30 -10.56
N SER A 168 3.74 12.23 -11.06
CA SER A 168 3.78 12.69 -12.45
C SER A 168 4.24 14.15 -12.54
N ASP A 169 4.30 14.68 -13.76
CA ASP A 169 4.48 16.12 -13.99
C ASP A 169 3.13 16.86 -14.12
N ARG A 170 2.00 16.13 -14.09
CA ARG A 170 0.66 16.70 -14.33
C ARG A 170 0.06 17.15 -13.00
N LYS A 171 -0.44 18.38 -12.97
CA LYS A 171 -1.07 18.98 -11.78
C LYS A 171 -2.55 19.23 -12.00
N ALA A 172 -3.35 18.93 -10.99
CA ALA A 172 -4.76 19.24 -10.98
C ALA A 172 -4.98 20.75 -11.05
N PRO A 173 -5.86 21.24 -11.95
CA PRO A 173 -6.00 22.67 -12.21
C PRO A 173 -6.54 23.48 -11.03
N ILE A 174 -7.14 22.82 -10.03
CA ILE A 174 -7.79 23.47 -8.89
C ILE A 174 -6.80 23.66 -7.74
N THR A 175 -6.08 22.60 -7.39
CA THR A 175 -5.24 22.54 -6.19
C THR A 175 -3.75 22.60 -6.49
N GLY A 176 -3.35 22.39 -7.74
CA GLY A 176 -1.95 22.18 -8.11
C GLY A 176 -1.40 20.83 -7.62
N THR A 177 -2.24 19.97 -7.01
CA THR A 177 -1.83 18.64 -6.55
C THR A 177 -1.48 17.74 -7.72
N ASP A 178 -0.50 16.87 -7.54
CA ASP A 178 -0.14 15.88 -8.55
C ASP A 178 -1.33 14.98 -8.93
N GLU A 179 -1.57 14.81 -10.22
CA GLU A 179 -2.70 14.00 -10.71
C GLU A 179 -2.56 12.52 -10.37
N ASN A 180 -1.34 11.97 -10.35
CA ASN A 180 -1.13 10.59 -9.92
C ASN A 180 -1.35 10.47 -8.41
N PHE A 181 -0.92 11.45 -7.61
CA PHE A 181 -1.22 11.42 -6.18
C PHE A 181 -2.73 11.46 -5.91
N LEU A 182 -3.51 12.29 -6.62
CA LEU A 182 -4.98 12.29 -6.50
C LEU A 182 -5.60 10.98 -6.98
N TYR A 183 -5.05 10.36 -8.01
CA TYR A 183 -5.45 9.02 -8.47
C TYR A 183 -5.21 7.96 -7.38
N GLY A 184 -4.03 7.95 -6.79
CA GLY A 184 -3.67 7.11 -5.65
C GLY A 184 -4.55 7.33 -4.43
N LEU A 185 -4.78 8.60 -4.04
CA LEU A 185 -5.60 8.99 -2.90
C LEU A 185 -7.07 8.63 -3.09
N ALA A 186 -7.61 8.80 -4.31
CA ALA A 186 -8.95 8.32 -4.62
C ALA A 186 -9.03 6.80 -4.49
N GLY A 187 -8.02 6.06 -4.96
CA GLY A 187 -7.91 4.62 -4.75
C GLY A 187 -7.84 4.23 -3.27
N PHE A 188 -7.06 4.97 -2.48
CA PHE A 188 -6.93 4.78 -1.02
C PHE A 188 -8.30 4.82 -0.35
N TRP A 189 -9.13 5.82 -0.69
CA TRP A 189 -10.50 5.92 -0.18
C TRP A 189 -11.39 4.81 -0.74
N VAL A 190 -11.46 4.66 -2.06
CA VAL A 190 -12.39 3.72 -2.72
C VAL A 190 -12.16 2.28 -2.25
N PHE A 191 -10.92 1.79 -2.30
CA PHE A 191 -10.61 0.42 -1.93
C PHE A 191 -10.48 0.24 -0.42
N GLY A 192 -9.72 1.11 0.26
CA GLY A 192 -9.44 0.97 1.68
C GLY A 192 -10.64 1.27 2.57
N GLY A 193 -11.55 2.15 2.16
CA GLY A 193 -12.74 2.49 2.93
C GLY A 193 -12.46 3.00 4.34
N GLY A 194 -11.28 3.59 4.57
CA GLY A 194 -10.79 4.04 5.88
C GLY A 194 -9.87 3.05 6.60
N ALA A 195 -9.62 1.85 6.07
CA ALA A 195 -8.73 0.86 6.68
C ALA A 195 -7.24 1.06 6.36
N PHE A 196 -6.91 1.82 5.32
CA PHE A 196 -5.52 2.09 4.96
C PHE A 196 -4.92 3.16 5.88
N THR A 197 -3.63 3.03 6.19
CA THR A 197 -2.98 3.86 7.22
C THR A 197 -2.35 5.11 6.63
N GLY A 198 -1.67 4.98 5.49
CA GLY A 198 -0.94 6.08 4.89
C GLY A 198 -0.81 5.95 3.38
N ILE A 199 -0.70 7.10 2.73
CA ILE A 199 -0.37 7.21 1.32
C ILE A 199 0.63 8.35 1.11
N SER A 200 1.60 8.15 0.22
CA SER A 200 2.49 9.19 -0.28
C SER A 200 2.67 9.06 -1.79
N ALA A 201 3.35 10.03 -2.39
CA ALA A 201 3.88 9.92 -3.73
C ALA A 201 5.24 10.59 -3.82
N THR A 202 6.16 9.95 -4.52
CA THR A 202 7.54 10.43 -4.72
C THR A 202 7.97 10.12 -6.16
N HIS A 203 9.10 10.66 -6.62
CA HIS A 203 9.78 10.06 -7.77
C HIS A 203 10.27 8.66 -7.42
N HIS A 204 10.44 7.81 -8.44
CA HIS A 204 10.99 6.47 -8.23
C HIS A 204 12.40 6.61 -7.62
N ASP A 205 12.69 5.82 -6.59
CA ASP A 205 13.93 5.82 -5.82
C ASP A 205 14.29 7.10 -5.03
N ALA A 206 13.48 8.16 -5.12
CA ALA A 206 13.79 9.43 -4.46
C ALA A 206 13.41 9.43 -2.96
N TYR A 207 12.19 8.96 -2.64
CA TYR A 207 11.67 8.81 -1.26
C TYR A 207 11.83 10.06 -0.35
N ASP A 208 11.86 11.24 -0.95
CA ASP A 208 12.35 12.49 -0.35
C ASP A 208 11.27 13.55 -0.17
N GLU A 209 10.04 13.27 -0.60
CA GLU A 209 8.95 14.24 -0.63
C GLU A 209 7.67 13.72 0.03
N ILE A 210 6.92 14.66 0.63
CA ILE A 210 5.55 14.44 1.08
C ILE A 210 4.68 15.40 0.25
N PRO A 211 3.95 14.90 -0.76
CA PRO A 211 3.18 15.75 -1.65
C PRO A 211 2.06 16.43 -0.87
N HIS A 212 2.00 17.75 -0.96
CA HIS A 212 0.91 18.50 -0.38
C HIS A 212 -0.34 18.39 -1.25
N ALA A 213 -1.46 17.99 -0.63
CA ALA A 213 -2.78 18.02 -1.25
C ALA A 213 -3.82 18.49 -0.22
N PRO A 214 -4.65 19.50 -0.52
CA PRO A 214 -5.77 19.87 0.33
C PRO A 214 -6.69 18.68 0.66
N GLU A 215 -6.85 17.76 -0.27
CA GLU A 215 -7.67 16.54 -0.16
C GLU A 215 -7.18 15.58 0.94
N LEU A 216 -5.91 15.62 1.34
CA LEU A 216 -5.40 14.80 2.46
C LEU A 216 -6.04 15.19 3.80
N SER A 217 -6.50 16.43 3.92
CA SER A 217 -7.18 16.91 5.14
C SER A 217 -8.64 16.47 5.22
N TYR A 218 -9.18 15.82 4.18
CA TYR A 218 -10.58 15.48 4.15
C TYR A 218 -10.86 14.24 4.96
N ASP A 219 -11.77 14.40 5.92
CA ASP A 219 -12.38 13.29 6.62
C ASP A 219 -13.72 12.95 5.95
N LEU A 220 -13.72 11.93 5.10
CA LEU A 220 -14.93 11.47 4.40
C LEU A 220 -15.90 10.73 5.33
N GLY A 221 -15.46 10.36 6.54
CA GLY A 221 -16.20 9.52 7.49
C GLY A 221 -16.37 8.07 7.03
N ASP A 222 -17.38 7.39 7.57
CA ASP A 222 -17.59 5.97 7.31
C ASP A 222 -18.13 5.69 5.89
N PRO A 223 -17.77 4.55 5.27
CA PRO A 223 -18.33 4.14 3.99
C PRO A 223 -19.84 3.84 4.12
N VAL A 224 -20.65 4.42 3.24
CA VAL A 224 -22.13 4.24 3.21
C VAL A 224 -22.53 3.01 2.39
N GLY A 225 -21.57 2.36 1.75
CA GLY A 225 -21.77 1.14 0.98
C GLY A 225 -20.46 0.58 0.41
N GLY A 226 -20.62 -0.44 -0.44
CA GLY A 226 -19.53 -1.03 -1.21
C GLY A 226 -19.07 -0.14 -2.38
N ILE A 227 -18.07 -0.63 -3.10
CA ILE A 227 -17.57 0.00 -4.32
C ILE A 227 -18.61 -0.19 -5.44
N ILE A 228 -18.94 0.90 -6.13
CA ILE A 228 -19.81 0.91 -7.30
C ILE A 228 -18.95 1.14 -8.55
N ALA A 229 -19.00 0.20 -9.50
CA ALA A 229 -18.33 0.31 -10.77
C ALA A 229 -19.22 1.04 -11.81
N GLN A 230 -18.67 2.06 -12.46
CA GLN A 230 -19.25 2.76 -13.61
C GLN A 230 -18.29 2.59 -14.80
N LYS A 231 -18.43 1.49 -15.55
CA LYS A 231 -17.42 1.01 -16.51
C LYS A 231 -16.09 0.74 -15.79
N THR A 232 -15.03 1.48 -16.13
CA THR A 232 -13.70 1.39 -15.49
C THR A 232 -13.56 2.34 -14.29
N ALA A 233 -14.53 3.22 -14.02
CA ALA A 233 -14.51 4.01 -12.79
C ALA A 233 -14.95 3.16 -11.59
N GLN A 234 -14.16 3.17 -10.53
CA GLN A 234 -14.53 2.66 -9.21
C GLN A 234 -14.90 3.84 -8.34
N THR A 235 -16.05 3.77 -7.66
CA THR A 235 -16.57 4.87 -6.86
C THR A 235 -17.03 4.37 -5.50
N ARG A 236 -16.93 5.20 -4.46
CA ARG A 236 -17.44 4.86 -3.13
C ARG A 236 -17.96 6.08 -2.42
N ALA A 237 -19.15 5.94 -1.85
CA ALA A 237 -19.79 6.98 -1.04
C ALA A 237 -19.45 6.80 0.44
N PHE A 238 -19.31 7.91 1.12
CA PHE A 238 -19.06 8.01 2.55
C PHE A 238 -20.06 8.98 3.19
N THR A 239 -20.15 8.93 4.51
CA THR A 239 -21.11 9.76 5.27
C THR A 239 -20.89 11.26 5.01
N ARG A 240 -19.64 11.69 4.86
CA ARG A 240 -19.23 13.08 4.64
C ARG A 240 -18.53 13.33 3.30
N GLY A 241 -18.57 12.39 2.36
CA GLY A 241 -17.96 12.61 1.05
C GLY A 241 -18.11 11.46 0.08
N TRP A 242 -17.29 11.51 -0.97
CA TRP A 242 -17.29 10.54 -2.05
C TRP A 242 -15.95 10.57 -2.78
N ALA A 243 -15.48 9.40 -3.20
CA ALA A 243 -14.25 9.27 -3.97
C ALA A 243 -14.50 8.45 -5.23
N ALA A 244 -13.75 8.77 -6.28
CA ALA A 244 -13.77 8.01 -7.52
C ALA A 244 -12.42 8.02 -8.22
N LEU A 245 -12.08 6.90 -8.85
CA LEU A 245 -10.94 6.79 -9.73
C LEU A 245 -11.30 6.01 -10.99
N ASN A 246 -10.78 6.43 -12.13
CA ASN A 246 -10.91 5.70 -13.39
C ASN A 246 -9.68 4.82 -13.58
N THR A 247 -9.82 3.51 -13.42
CA THR A 247 -8.71 2.57 -13.59
C THR A 247 -8.46 2.20 -15.06
N GLY A 248 -9.23 2.76 -16.00
CA GLY A 248 -9.14 2.47 -17.42
C GLY A 248 -8.33 3.48 -18.21
N SER A 249 -7.97 3.10 -19.43
CA SER A 249 -7.23 3.91 -20.41
C SER A 249 -8.11 4.82 -21.28
N LYS A 250 -9.40 4.93 -20.96
CA LYS A 250 -10.38 5.77 -21.66
C LYS A 250 -11.18 6.58 -20.67
N ASP A 251 -11.56 7.77 -21.09
CA ASP A 251 -12.44 8.66 -20.33
C ASP A 251 -13.81 8.02 -20.11
N VAL A 252 -14.39 8.26 -18.93
CA VAL A 252 -15.71 7.76 -18.58
C VAL A 252 -16.54 8.85 -17.92
N THR A 253 -17.82 8.93 -18.27
CA THR A 253 -18.77 9.77 -17.56
C THR A 253 -19.17 9.08 -16.26
N VAL A 254 -19.03 9.79 -15.14
CA VAL A 254 -19.34 9.29 -13.80
C VAL A 254 -20.47 10.12 -13.22
N THR A 255 -21.46 9.45 -12.63
CA THR A 255 -22.54 10.08 -11.86
C THR A 255 -22.08 10.32 -10.43
N VAL A 256 -22.43 11.48 -9.88
CA VAL A 256 -21.95 11.99 -8.60
C VAL A 256 -23.13 12.20 -7.64
N PRO A 257 -22.99 11.84 -6.35
CA PRO A 257 -23.99 12.21 -5.35
C PRO A 257 -24.19 13.72 -5.24
N SER A 258 -25.41 14.14 -4.90
CA SER A 258 -25.73 15.57 -4.74
C SER A 258 -25.02 16.17 -3.51
N HIS A 259 -24.92 17.51 -3.50
CA HIS A 259 -24.42 18.32 -2.37
C HIS A 259 -22.95 18.08 -2.00
N LEU A 260 -22.12 17.73 -2.98
CA LEU A 260 -20.67 17.63 -2.83
C LEU A 260 -19.97 18.89 -3.34
N VAL A 261 -18.81 19.18 -2.75
CA VAL A 261 -17.93 20.27 -3.15
C VAL A 261 -16.52 19.78 -3.44
N ASP A 262 -15.85 20.47 -4.36
CA ASP A 262 -14.43 20.28 -4.66
C ASP A 262 -13.53 21.00 -3.63
N ALA A 263 -12.22 20.97 -3.87
CA ALA A 263 -11.24 21.62 -3.00
C ALA A 263 -11.30 23.14 -2.95
N ALA A 264 -11.91 23.77 -3.94
CA ALA A 264 -12.19 25.21 -3.93
C ALA A 264 -13.57 25.53 -3.34
N ASN A 265 -14.21 24.57 -2.65
CA ASN A 265 -15.59 24.67 -2.13
C ASN A 265 -16.65 24.95 -3.21
N ARG A 266 -16.38 24.60 -4.47
CA ARG A 266 -17.33 24.78 -5.57
C ARG A 266 -18.23 23.55 -5.67
N PRO A 267 -19.54 23.74 -5.95
CA PRO A 267 -20.45 22.62 -6.16
C PRO A 267 -19.97 21.72 -7.32
N VAL A 268 -20.00 20.41 -7.10
CA VAL A 268 -19.68 19.42 -8.14
C VAL A 268 -20.94 19.12 -8.95
N PRO A 269 -20.87 19.04 -10.30
CA PRO A 269 -22.02 18.67 -11.13
C PRO A 269 -22.50 17.24 -10.83
N SER A 270 -23.76 16.95 -11.14
CA SER A 270 -24.36 15.62 -10.95
C SER A 270 -23.71 14.52 -11.80
N SER A 271 -22.99 14.89 -12.84
CA SER A 271 -22.10 14.02 -13.60
C SER A 271 -20.97 14.82 -14.26
N PHE A 272 -19.85 14.15 -14.53
CA PHE A 272 -18.73 14.74 -15.27
C PHE A 272 -17.90 13.64 -15.94
N THR A 273 -17.01 14.03 -16.85
CA THR A 273 -16.04 13.12 -17.47
C THR A 273 -14.82 12.97 -16.58
N LEU A 274 -14.60 11.76 -16.06
CA LEU A 274 -13.38 11.38 -15.36
C LEU A 274 -12.40 10.79 -16.38
N ARG A 275 -11.26 11.46 -16.56
CA ARG A 275 -10.26 11.05 -17.57
C ARG A 275 -9.65 9.70 -17.24
N ALA A 276 -9.03 9.07 -18.23
CA ALA A 276 -8.20 7.89 -18.03
C ALA A 276 -7.18 8.10 -16.88
N HIS A 277 -7.10 7.15 -15.95
CA HIS A 277 -6.16 7.17 -14.81
C HIS A 277 -6.22 8.44 -13.95
N GLN A 278 -7.41 9.04 -13.83
CA GLN A 278 -7.66 10.19 -12.97
C GLN A 278 -8.44 9.77 -11.72
N GLY A 279 -8.11 10.38 -10.59
CA GLY A 279 -8.89 10.29 -9.35
C GLY A 279 -9.41 11.64 -8.88
N VAL A 280 -10.51 11.60 -8.14
CA VAL A 280 -11.10 12.74 -7.44
C VAL A 280 -11.57 12.34 -6.06
N VAL A 281 -11.50 13.28 -5.12
CA VAL A 281 -12.06 13.15 -3.78
C VAL A 281 -12.88 14.39 -3.49
N TYR A 282 -14.15 14.19 -3.13
CA TYR A 282 -15.09 15.26 -2.84
C TYR A 282 -15.66 15.09 -1.43
N ARG A 283 -15.99 16.21 -0.80
CA ARG A 283 -16.57 16.25 0.54
C ARG A 283 -17.96 16.88 0.49
N ARG A 284 -18.79 16.59 1.49
CA ARG A 284 -19.97 17.40 1.76
C ARG A 284 -19.52 18.77 2.25
N LYS A 285 -20.29 19.79 1.88
CA LYS A 285 -20.09 21.13 2.45
C LYS A 285 -20.36 21.04 3.97
N ALA A 286 -19.39 21.47 4.77
CA ALA A 286 -19.55 21.62 6.21
C ALA A 286 -20.61 22.68 6.55
#